data_AF-A0A497QPD7-F1
#
_entry.id   AF-A0A497QPD7-F1
#
_cell.length_a   1.000
_cell.length_b   1.000
_cell.length_c   1.000
_cell.angle_alpha   90.00
_cell.angle_beta   90.00
_cell.angle_gamma   90.00
#
_symmetry.space_group_name_H-M   'P 1'
#
loop_
_entity.id
_entity.type
_entity.pdbx_description
1 polymer ?
#
loop_
_entity_poly.entity_id
_entity_poly.type
_entity_poly.pdbx_seq_one_letter_code
_entity_poly.pdbx_strand_id
1 'polypeptide(L)'
;MKKTLLSKRGKILLIGMLIFGSLLIGSASLAGTLTVKDQDGYTTAETIDEQEAIAIASAIPEVATFLENHPNTTIDAYFYDSFWVVEFITMSFDFDDTFYYGFNYAYVEIDATTGEVLYYEVFEQVEPNYTESEILSIAGAIPEIAAWLDEQTDMETFVWFDGYEYWFVDYYASESWAWVVISDKDGSVDYYDIYYPYAGATHTKDEIVAIVEALPEVQAWIAENPDYEMTVTYMSSTYWDESIDLENFTEIFDDSFDVFFGVNESLWYVDFWAWDNDSYWCKWLGVTIDDTTGEVLAIEQTLEPTLTAEEVLAIAEAIPEIQTFLASLTSYETSVWFDPFTGNWYVNFWDNNNWMNSAFVEINDATGEVTYFEILTDS
;
A
#
# COMPACT_ATOMS: atom_id res chain seq x y z
N MET A 1 19.60 52.85 -28.14
CA MET A 1 20.49 52.29 -29.17
C MET A 1 20.79 50.85 -28.79
N LYS A 2 20.25 49.90 -29.56
CA LYS A 2 20.51 48.46 -29.46
C LYS A 2 21.96 48.15 -29.85
N LYS A 3 22.60 47.22 -29.16
CA LYS A 3 23.48 46.23 -29.79
C LYS A 3 23.60 44.95 -28.94
N THR A 4 22.95 43.95 -29.49
CA THR A 4 23.00 42.50 -29.33
C THR A 4 24.43 41.95 -29.23
N LEU A 5 24.62 40.91 -28.41
CA LEU A 5 25.67 39.91 -28.59
C LEU A 5 25.10 38.53 -28.25
N LEU A 6 24.81 37.79 -29.32
CA LEU A 6 24.53 36.35 -29.37
C LEU A 6 25.87 35.61 -29.39
N SER A 7 26.02 34.57 -28.57
CA SER A 7 26.77 33.36 -28.93
C SER A 7 26.24 32.18 -28.12
N LYS A 8 25.43 31.30 -28.72
CA LYS A 8 25.88 30.01 -29.30
C LYS A 8 26.70 29.16 -28.34
N ARG A 9 26.01 28.32 -27.54
CA ARG A 9 26.29 26.88 -27.40
C ARG A 9 24.99 26.16 -27.05
N GLY A 10 24.35 25.58 -28.06
CA GLY A 10 23.44 24.46 -27.87
C GLY A 10 24.24 23.17 -27.92
N LYS A 11 23.81 22.18 -27.12
CA LYS A 11 23.82 20.77 -27.46
C LYS A 11 22.69 20.11 -26.67
N ILE A 12 21.62 19.87 -27.41
CA ILE A 12 20.50 18.97 -27.15
C ILE A 12 21.07 17.57 -26.87
N LEU A 13 20.61 16.93 -25.79
CA LEU A 13 20.69 15.48 -25.63
C LEU A 13 19.24 14.99 -25.49
N LEU A 14 18.71 14.52 -26.62
CA LEU A 14 17.41 13.87 -26.76
C LEU A 14 17.73 12.45 -27.25
N ILE A 15 17.72 11.47 -26.35
CA ILE A 15 17.85 10.02 -26.62
C ILE A 15 17.09 9.32 -25.47
N GLY A 16 16.07 8.50 -25.68
CA GLY A 16 15.50 8.04 -26.94
C GLY A 16 14.20 7.27 -26.75
N MET A 17 13.27 7.48 -27.69
CA MET A 17 12.23 6.51 -28.04
C MET A 17 12.85 5.44 -28.94
N LEU A 18 12.56 4.18 -28.65
CA LEU A 18 12.64 3.08 -29.61
C LEU A 18 11.21 2.67 -29.98
N ILE A 19 10.67 3.29 -31.02
CA ILE A 19 9.60 2.72 -31.83
C ILE A 19 10.26 2.16 -33.09
N PHE A 20 10.14 0.85 -33.30
CA PHE A 20 10.39 0.24 -34.60
C PHE A 20 9.20 0.56 -35.51
N GLY A 21 9.44 1.37 -36.54
CA GLY A 21 8.50 1.62 -37.61
C GLY A 21 8.71 0.68 -38.80
N SER A 22 7.64 0.44 -39.54
CA SER A 22 7.71 0.13 -40.97
C SER A 22 6.60 0.83 -41.76
N LEU A 23 7.03 1.92 -42.40
CA LEU A 23 6.64 2.63 -43.63
C LEU A 23 5.37 2.25 -44.45
N LEU A 24 4.54 3.30 -44.60
CA LEU A 24 3.74 3.83 -45.74
C LEU A 24 3.84 3.20 -47.16
N ILE A 25 2.69 3.05 -47.85
CA ILE A 25 2.11 3.97 -48.88
C ILE A 25 0.75 3.39 -49.37
N GLY A 26 -0.30 4.23 -49.44
CA GLY A 26 -1.31 4.14 -50.51
C GLY A 26 -2.80 3.98 -50.13
N SER A 27 -3.54 5.09 -50.21
CA SER A 27 -4.97 5.23 -50.55
C SER A 27 -6.03 4.30 -49.91
N ALA A 28 -6.84 4.91 -49.04
CA ALA A 28 -8.28 4.66 -48.80
C ALA A 28 -8.80 3.20 -48.84
N SER A 29 -8.84 2.58 -47.66
CA SER A 29 -9.95 1.74 -47.20
C SER A 29 -9.85 1.59 -45.68
N LEU A 30 -10.97 1.62 -44.95
CA LEU A 30 -11.03 1.30 -43.53
C LEU A 30 -10.35 -0.05 -43.27
N ALA A 31 -9.28 -0.06 -42.49
CA ALA A 31 -8.72 -1.25 -41.85
C ALA A 31 -7.79 -0.80 -40.72
N GLY A 32 -8.24 -0.91 -39.47
CA GLY A 32 -7.35 -0.92 -38.32
C GLY A 32 -6.40 -2.12 -38.43
N THR A 33 -5.15 -1.96 -37.98
CA THR A 33 -4.13 -3.00 -38.13
C THR A 33 -4.18 -3.91 -36.89
N LEU A 34 -4.69 -5.13 -37.06
CA LEU A 34 -4.78 -6.17 -36.02
C LEU A 34 -3.37 -6.74 -35.74
N THR A 35 -2.95 -6.84 -34.48
CA THR A 35 -1.68 -7.50 -34.10
C THR A 35 -1.99 -8.71 -33.22
N VAL A 36 -1.88 -9.92 -33.78
CA VAL A 36 -2.25 -11.19 -33.12
C VAL A 36 -1.07 -11.76 -32.32
N LYS A 37 -1.30 -12.16 -31.07
CA LYS A 37 -0.40 -13.02 -30.28
C LYS A 37 -1.17 -14.24 -29.76
N ASP A 38 -1.00 -15.39 -30.41
CA ASP A 38 -1.47 -16.67 -29.89
C ASP A 38 -0.58 -17.11 -28.71
N GLN A 39 -1.17 -17.27 -27.52
CA GLN A 39 -0.58 -18.03 -26.42
C GLN A 39 -1.43 -19.30 -26.18
N ASP A 40 -0.85 -20.43 -26.58
CA ASP A 40 -1.16 -21.82 -26.24
C ASP A 40 -2.54 -22.42 -26.60
N GLY A 41 -2.47 -23.45 -27.44
CA GLY A 41 -3.61 -24.20 -27.96
C GLY A 41 -4.20 -25.20 -26.97
N TYR A 42 -5.45 -24.93 -26.54
CA TYR A 42 -6.37 -25.92 -26.01
C TYR A 42 -7.66 -25.92 -26.85
N THR A 43 -7.99 -27.08 -27.43
CA THR A 43 -9.22 -27.28 -28.22
C THR A 43 -10.21 -28.17 -27.46
N THR A 44 -11.32 -27.63 -26.98
CA THR A 44 -12.54 -28.40 -26.65
C THR A 44 -13.81 -27.54 -26.73
N ALA A 45 -14.86 -28.13 -27.34
CA ALA A 45 -16.27 -27.73 -27.42
C ALA A 45 -16.57 -26.35 -28.04
N GLU A 46 -17.35 -26.31 -29.13
CA GLU A 46 -17.74 -25.13 -29.94
C GLU A 46 -17.56 -23.79 -29.21
N THR A 47 -16.31 -23.34 -29.18
CA THR A 47 -15.93 -22.09 -28.57
C THR A 47 -16.24 -21.02 -29.59
N ILE A 48 -16.92 -19.95 -29.18
CA ILE A 48 -16.96 -18.75 -30.00
C ILE A 48 -15.53 -18.34 -30.32
N ASP A 49 -15.27 -17.93 -31.56
CA ASP A 49 -13.93 -17.49 -31.95
C ASP A 49 -13.70 -16.01 -31.58
N GLU A 50 -12.46 -15.54 -31.75
CA GLU A 50 -12.07 -14.15 -31.44
C GLU A 50 -12.99 -13.12 -32.13
N GLN A 51 -13.39 -13.38 -33.38
CA GLN A 51 -14.22 -12.45 -34.15
C GLN A 51 -15.66 -12.46 -33.66
N GLU A 52 -16.16 -13.63 -33.25
CA GLU A 52 -17.46 -13.75 -32.61
C GLU A 52 -17.48 -13.06 -31.23
N ALA A 53 -16.43 -13.20 -30.43
CA ALA A 53 -16.28 -12.49 -29.15
C ALA A 53 -16.26 -10.96 -29.35
N ILE A 54 -15.48 -10.46 -30.31
CA ILE A 54 -15.45 -9.02 -30.66
C ILE A 54 -16.84 -8.54 -31.12
N ALA A 55 -17.56 -9.34 -31.92
CA ALA A 55 -18.90 -8.98 -32.39
C ALA A 55 -19.94 -8.94 -31.25
N ILE A 56 -19.87 -9.88 -30.31
CA ILE A 56 -20.71 -9.89 -29.11
C ILE A 56 -20.41 -8.66 -28.24
N ALA A 57 -19.13 -8.40 -27.96
CA ALA A 57 -18.68 -7.26 -27.17
C ALA A 57 -19.12 -5.92 -27.79
N SER A 58 -18.92 -5.76 -29.11
CA SER A 58 -19.28 -4.54 -29.85
C SER A 58 -20.80 -4.32 -29.97
N ALA A 59 -21.61 -5.34 -29.72
CA ALA A 59 -23.08 -5.24 -29.76
C ALA A 59 -23.68 -4.78 -28.42
N ILE A 60 -22.89 -4.71 -27.34
CA ILE A 60 -23.31 -4.14 -26.06
C ILE A 60 -23.56 -2.63 -26.29
N PRO A 61 -24.75 -2.08 -25.95
CA PRO A 61 -25.11 -0.71 -26.29
C PRO A 61 -24.10 0.36 -25.81
N GLU A 62 -23.55 0.18 -24.62
CA GLU A 62 -22.57 1.08 -24.00
C GLU A 62 -21.23 1.03 -24.74
N VAL A 63 -20.77 -0.18 -25.12
CA VAL A 63 -19.55 -0.37 -25.93
C VAL A 63 -19.75 0.18 -27.34
N ALA A 64 -20.93 -0.02 -27.94
CA ALA A 64 -21.25 0.55 -29.24
C ALA A 64 -21.20 2.10 -29.20
N THR A 65 -21.74 2.69 -28.14
CA THR A 65 -21.67 4.15 -27.91
C THR A 65 -20.22 4.61 -27.76
N PHE A 66 -19.41 3.91 -26.96
CA PHE A 66 -17.98 4.16 -26.81
C PHE A 66 -17.24 4.13 -28.16
N LEU A 67 -17.50 3.11 -28.98
CA LEU A 67 -16.89 2.97 -30.31
C LEU A 67 -17.30 4.07 -31.30
N GLU A 68 -18.54 4.56 -31.19
CA GLU A 68 -19.01 5.72 -31.95
C GLU A 68 -18.28 7.01 -31.53
N ASN A 69 -18.06 7.20 -30.23
CA ASN A 69 -17.35 8.35 -29.67
C ASN A 69 -15.84 8.30 -29.94
N HIS A 70 -15.27 7.09 -30.02
CA HIS A 70 -13.83 6.87 -30.15
C HIS A 70 -13.47 6.04 -31.39
N PRO A 71 -13.57 6.63 -32.62
CA PRO A 71 -13.41 5.88 -33.88
C PRO A 71 -11.97 5.36 -34.14
N ASN A 72 -11.00 5.75 -33.33
CA ASN A 72 -9.60 5.29 -33.41
C ASN A 72 -9.26 4.25 -32.32
N THR A 73 -10.27 3.60 -31.74
CA THR A 73 -10.12 2.54 -30.74
C THR A 73 -9.27 1.39 -31.26
N THR A 74 -8.29 0.97 -30.47
CA THR A 74 -7.58 -0.31 -30.62
C THR A 74 -8.42 -1.40 -29.98
N ILE A 75 -8.62 -2.51 -30.69
CA ILE A 75 -9.39 -3.65 -30.20
C ILE A 75 -8.40 -4.80 -30.01
N ASP A 76 -8.27 -5.26 -28.77
CA ASP A 76 -7.50 -6.43 -28.40
C ASP A 76 -8.46 -7.48 -27.84
N ALA A 77 -8.29 -8.73 -28.27
CA ALA A 77 -9.07 -9.84 -27.77
C ALA A 77 -8.12 -10.99 -27.42
N TYR A 78 -8.30 -11.55 -26.23
CA TYR A 78 -7.46 -12.64 -25.75
C TYR A 78 -8.29 -13.63 -24.95
N PHE A 79 -7.81 -14.87 -24.91
CA PHE A 79 -8.51 -16.00 -24.31
C PHE A 79 -7.89 -16.35 -22.96
N TYR A 80 -8.70 -16.37 -21.90
CA TYR A 80 -8.29 -16.79 -20.56
C TYR A 80 -9.13 -17.97 -20.08
N ASP A 81 -8.49 -19.15 -20.04
CA ASP A 81 -9.02 -20.42 -19.54
C ASP A 81 -10.36 -20.86 -20.18
N SER A 82 -11.48 -20.25 -19.77
CA SER A 82 -12.84 -20.54 -20.23
C SER A 82 -13.63 -19.34 -20.76
N PHE A 83 -13.02 -18.16 -20.87
CA PHE A 83 -13.69 -16.95 -21.36
C PHE A 83 -12.79 -16.12 -22.29
N TRP A 84 -13.43 -15.35 -23.15
CA TRP A 84 -12.81 -14.30 -23.92
C TRP A 84 -12.83 -13.01 -23.13
N VAL A 85 -11.76 -12.25 -23.25
CA VAL A 85 -11.71 -10.85 -22.86
C VAL A 85 -11.52 -10.02 -24.12
N VAL A 86 -12.33 -8.98 -24.26
CA VAL A 86 -12.24 -8.01 -25.35
C VAL A 86 -12.04 -6.62 -24.75
N GLU A 87 -10.91 -6.01 -25.07
CA GLU A 87 -10.51 -4.67 -24.66
C GLU A 87 -10.60 -3.72 -25.85
N PHE A 88 -11.19 -2.55 -25.59
CA PHE A 88 -11.34 -1.46 -26.52
C PHE A 88 -10.62 -0.26 -25.95
N ILE A 89 -9.42 0.07 -26.43
CA ILE A 89 -8.57 1.10 -25.83
C ILE A 89 -8.41 2.27 -26.79
N THR A 90 -8.74 3.47 -26.34
CA THR A 90 -8.43 4.74 -27.02
C THR A 90 -7.51 5.58 -26.16
N MET A 91 -6.29 5.79 -26.65
CA MET A 91 -5.36 6.75 -26.06
C MET A 91 -5.62 8.14 -26.66
N SER A 92 -5.94 9.12 -25.81
CA SER A 92 -5.94 10.53 -26.16
C SER A 92 -4.61 11.12 -25.71
N PHE A 93 -3.80 11.58 -26.67
CA PHE A 93 -2.65 12.43 -26.38
C PHE A 93 -3.02 13.84 -26.84
N ASP A 94 -3.30 14.74 -25.90
CA ASP A 94 -3.25 16.17 -26.20
C ASP A 94 -1.85 16.68 -25.84
N PHE A 95 -1.19 17.30 -26.82
CA PHE A 95 0.14 17.89 -26.66
C PHE A 95 0.08 19.43 -26.60
N ASP A 96 -1.11 20.02 -26.65
CA ASP A 96 -1.27 21.47 -26.56
C ASP A 96 -1.30 21.90 -25.08
N ASP A 97 -0.09 22.17 -24.56
CA ASP A 97 0.25 22.85 -23.29
C ASP A 97 -0.25 22.26 -21.95
N THR A 98 -1.13 21.26 -21.95
CA THR A 98 -1.55 20.50 -20.75
C THR A 98 -1.23 19.02 -20.97
N PHE A 99 -0.45 18.41 -20.09
CA PHE A 99 -0.05 17.00 -20.23
C PHE A 99 -1.22 16.10 -19.79
N TYR A 100 -2.07 15.73 -20.74
CA TYR A 100 -3.21 14.84 -20.49
C TYR A 100 -2.80 13.39 -20.80
N TYR A 101 -2.61 12.57 -19.77
CA TYR A 101 -2.45 11.11 -19.92
C TYR A 101 -3.79 10.44 -19.65
N GLY A 102 -4.61 10.39 -20.69
CA GLY A 102 -5.90 9.73 -20.61
C GLY A 102 -5.96 8.49 -21.50
N PHE A 103 -6.45 7.38 -20.96
CA PHE A 103 -7.03 6.31 -21.77
C PHE A 103 -8.54 6.23 -21.53
N ASN A 104 -9.31 6.13 -22.61
CA ASN A 104 -10.71 5.70 -22.54
C ASN A 104 -10.68 4.21 -22.85
N TYR A 105 -11.40 3.38 -22.10
CA TYR A 105 -11.45 1.96 -22.39
C TYR A 105 -12.84 1.36 -22.24
N ALA A 106 -13.12 0.31 -22.99
CA ALA A 106 -14.19 -0.61 -22.66
C ALA A 106 -13.62 -2.02 -22.53
N TYR A 107 -14.13 -2.77 -21.57
CA TYR A 107 -13.67 -4.10 -21.20
C TYR A 107 -14.89 -5.03 -21.17
N VAL A 108 -14.79 -6.22 -21.76
CA VAL A 108 -15.88 -7.19 -21.82
C VAL A 108 -15.34 -8.60 -21.60
N GLU A 109 -15.94 -9.34 -20.68
CA GLU A 109 -15.71 -10.78 -20.48
C GLU A 109 -16.89 -11.57 -21.05
N ILE A 110 -16.59 -12.61 -21.82
CA ILE A 110 -17.58 -13.43 -22.53
C ILE A 110 -17.27 -14.90 -22.30
N ASP A 111 -18.24 -15.67 -21.78
CA ASP A 111 -18.12 -17.12 -21.67
C ASP A 111 -17.83 -17.73 -23.05
N ALA A 112 -16.69 -18.42 -23.17
CA ALA A 112 -16.22 -18.86 -24.46
C ALA A 112 -17.06 -20.00 -25.07
N THR A 113 -17.86 -20.69 -24.26
CA THR A 113 -18.70 -21.82 -24.70
C THR A 113 -20.10 -21.35 -25.10
N THR A 114 -20.65 -20.37 -24.38
CA THR A 114 -22.06 -19.94 -24.55
C THR A 114 -22.20 -18.63 -25.31
N GLY A 115 -21.15 -17.81 -25.34
CA GLY A 115 -21.21 -16.43 -25.83
C GLY A 115 -21.98 -15.48 -24.91
N GLU A 116 -22.27 -15.90 -23.67
CA GLU A 116 -22.89 -15.05 -22.66
C GLU A 116 -21.89 -14.02 -22.14
N VAL A 117 -22.30 -12.74 -22.08
CA VAL A 117 -21.50 -11.68 -21.45
C VAL A 117 -21.52 -11.90 -19.95
N LEU A 118 -20.35 -12.16 -19.37
CA LEU A 118 -20.16 -12.37 -17.94
C LEU A 118 -20.04 -11.03 -17.21
N TYR A 119 -19.32 -10.10 -17.82
CA TYR A 119 -19.01 -8.79 -17.28
C TYR A 119 -18.73 -7.79 -18.39
N TYR A 120 -19.07 -6.53 -18.17
CA TYR A 120 -18.58 -5.43 -19.02
C TYR A 120 -18.42 -4.14 -18.21
N GLU A 121 -17.47 -3.34 -18.63
CA GLU A 121 -17.20 -2.00 -18.11
C GLU A 121 -16.89 -1.06 -19.28
N VAL A 122 -17.40 0.17 -19.20
CA VAL A 122 -17.07 1.25 -20.14
C VAL A 122 -16.59 2.43 -19.32
N PHE A 123 -15.41 2.91 -19.68
CA PHE A 123 -14.72 3.99 -19.03
C PHE A 123 -14.42 5.10 -20.04
N GLU A 124 -15.04 6.26 -19.80
CA GLU A 124 -14.79 7.50 -20.54
C GLU A 124 -14.24 8.55 -19.57
N GLN A 125 -13.20 9.25 -20.00
CA GLN A 125 -12.66 10.40 -19.29
C GLN A 125 -13.72 11.49 -19.20
N VAL A 126 -13.76 12.13 -18.05
CA VAL A 126 -14.53 13.36 -17.90
C VAL A 126 -13.68 14.57 -18.28
N GLU A 127 -14.32 15.64 -18.73
CA GLU A 127 -13.65 16.93 -18.85
C GLU A 127 -13.43 17.51 -17.45
N PRO A 128 -12.28 18.16 -17.18
CA PRO A 128 -12.05 18.76 -15.88
C PRO A 128 -13.00 19.92 -15.60
N ASN A 129 -13.46 20.03 -14.35
CA ASN A 129 -14.25 21.15 -13.85
C ASN A 129 -13.40 22.36 -13.47
N TYR A 130 -12.14 22.13 -13.08
CA TYR A 130 -11.19 23.18 -12.71
C TYR A 130 -10.13 23.40 -13.79
N THR A 131 -9.50 24.57 -13.78
CA THR A 131 -8.30 24.84 -14.57
C THR A 131 -7.04 24.57 -13.76
N GLU A 132 -5.91 24.29 -14.43
CA GLU A 132 -4.61 24.15 -13.76
C GLU A 132 -4.29 25.32 -12.81
N SER A 133 -4.64 26.55 -13.21
CA SER A 133 -4.42 27.74 -12.36
C SER A 133 -5.28 27.75 -11.09
N GLU A 134 -6.48 27.19 -11.13
CA GLU A 134 -7.35 27.08 -9.95
C GLU A 134 -6.83 25.98 -9.02
N ILE A 135 -6.41 24.85 -9.59
CA ILE A 135 -5.82 23.72 -8.87
C ILE A 135 -4.51 24.11 -8.17
N LEU A 136 -3.63 24.83 -8.87
CA LEU A 136 -2.42 25.39 -8.25
C LEU A 136 -2.74 26.35 -7.10
N SER A 137 -3.84 27.12 -7.21
CA SER A 137 -4.28 28.00 -6.13
C SER A 137 -4.85 27.23 -4.95
N ILE A 138 -5.47 26.07 -5.16
CA ILE A 138 -5.97 25.19 -4.09
C ILE A 138 -4.79 24.52 -3.39
N ALA A 139 -3.88 23.90 -4.15
CA ALA A 139 -2.69 23.25 -3.60
C ALA A 139 -1.81 24.22 -2.80
N GLY A 140 -1.51 25.40 -3.36
CA GLY A 140 -0.71 26.43 -2.69
C GLY A 140 -1.41 27.14 -1.52
N ALA A 141 -2.70 26.87 -1.28
CA ALA A 141 -3.42 27.40 -0.11
C ALA A 141 -3.35 26.45 1.11
N ILE A 142 -2.85 25.22 0.94
CA ILE A 142 -2.58 24.30 2.05
C ILE A 142 -1.44 24.90 2.90
N PRO A 143 -1.64 25.15 4.21
CA PRO A 143 -0.65 25.86 5.03
C PRO A 143 0.75 25.24 5.01
N GLU A 144 0.84 23.92 5.04
CA GLU A 144 2.07 23.14 5.03
C GLU A 144 2.78 23.25 3.69
N ILE A 145 2.04 23.14 2.59
CA ILE A 145 2.58 23.32 1.23
C ILE A 145 3.04 24.76 1.04
N ALA A 146 2.24 25.75 1.46
CA ALA A 146 2.60 27.17 1.36
C ALA A 146 3.90 27.48 2.13
N ALA A 147 4.06 26.93 3.33
CA ALA A 147 5.29 27.08 4.12
C ALA A 147 6.48 26.43 3.41
N TRP A 148 6.33 25.21 2.88
CA TRP A 148 7.38 24.53 2.11
C TRP A 148 7.76 25.30 0.85
N LEU A 149 6.78 25.84 0.11
CA LEU A 149 6.98 26.63 -1.11
C LEU A 149 7.78 27.92 -0.84
N ASP A 150 7.57 28.55 0.32
CA ASP A 150 8.32 29.75 0.73
C ASP A 150 9.82 29.47 0.99
N GLU A 151 10.17 28.21 1.26
CA GLU A 151 11.56 27.77 1.52
C GLU A 151 12.32 27.37 0.25
N GLN A 152 11.61 26.98 -0.83
CA GLN A 152 12.25 26.48 -2.05
C GLN A 152 12.67 27.61 -2.99
N THR A 153 13.94 27.60 -3.43
CA THR A 153 14.46 28.61 -4.36
C THR A 153 14.56 28.13 -5.80
N ASP A 154 14.41 26.83 -6.01
CA ASP A 154 14.68 26.09 -7.24
C ASP A 154 13.67 24.95 -7.38
N MET A 155 12.43 25.33 -7.71
CA MET A 155 11.32 24.40 -7.81
C MET A 155 10.79 24.30 -9.24
N GLU A 156 10.48 23.08 -9.67
CA GLU A 156 9.66 22.77 -10.84
C GLU A 156 8.28 22.28 -10.40
N THR A 157 7.24 22.61 -11.18
CA THR A 157 5.86 22.23 -10.87
C THR A 157 5.26 21.47 -12.04
N PHE A 158 4.63 20.34 -11.74
CA PHE A 158 3.86 19.55 -12.71
C PHE A 158 2.43 19.46 -12.22
N VAL A 159 1.49 19.73 -13.13
CA VAL A 159 0.06 19.63 -12.87
C VAL A 159 -0.52 18.72 -13.93
N TRP A 160 -1.31 17.74 -13.53
CA TRP A 160 -2.03 16.91 -14.47
C TRP A 160 -3.37 16.47 -13.89
N PHE A 161 -4.30 16.21 -14.79
CA PHE A 161 -5.61 15.65 -14.49
C PHE A 161 -5.63 14.21 -15.00
N ASP A 162 -6.12 13.29 -14.18
CA ASP A 162 -6.12 11.87 -14.54
C ASP A 162 -7.30 11.47 -15.45
N GLY A 163 -8.32 12.32 -15.56
CA GLY A 163 -9.56 12.00 -16.27
C GLY A 163 -10.57 11.19 -15.46
N TYR A 164 -10.26 10.91 -14.18
CA TYR A 164 -11.06 10.16 -13.20
C TYR A 164 -11.52 11.05 -12.04
N GLU A 165 -11.74 12.33 -12.30
CA GLU A 165 -12.13 13.34 -11.31
C GLU A 165 -11.02 13.71 -10.30
N TYR A 166 -9.72 13.46 -10.59
CA TYR A 166 -8.62 13.93 -9.73
C TYR A 166 -7.54 14.72 -10.45
N TRP A 167 -7.14 15.80 -9.78
CA TRP A 167 -5.98 16.59 -10.10
C TRP A 167 -4.80 16.22 -9.21
N PHE A 168 -3.62 16.26 -9.82
CA PHE A 168 -2.36 16.02 -9.15
C PHE A 168 -1.45 17.22 -9.38
N VAL A 169 -0.83 17.69 -8.31
CA VAL A 169 0.15 18.77 -8.33
C VAL A 169 1.41 18.28 -7.66
N ASP A 170 2.47 18.12 -8.44
CA ASP A 170 3.80 17.84 -7.93
C ASP A 170 4.65 19.10 -7.94
N TYR A 171 5.37 19.29 -6.84
CA TYR A 171 6.42 20.27 -6.70
C TYR A 171 7.74 19.54 -6.45
N TYR A 172 8.74 19.74 -7.31
CA TYR A 172 10.08 19.17 -7.14
C TYR A 172 11.11 20.26 -6.94
N ALA A 173 11.86 20.19 -5.85
CA ALA A 173 13.08 20.98 -5.64
C ALA A 173 14.32 20.06 -5.71
N SER A 174 15.53 20.62 -5.61
CA SER A 174 16.77 19.83 -5.78
C SER A 174 16.88 18.62 -4.85
N GLU A 175 16.36 18.70 -3.63
CA GLU A 175 16.48 17.63 -2.61
C GLU A 175 15.17 17.34 -1.86
N SER A 176 14.10 18.10 -2.10
CA SER A 176 12.77 17.96 -1.49
C SER A 176 11.69 17.89 -2.57
N TRP A 177 10.53 17.35 -2.24
CA TRP A 177 9.37 17.41 -3.12
C TRP A 177 8.09 17.48 -2.30
N ALA A 178 7.01 17.95 -2.89
CA ALA A 178 5.69 17.93 -2.30
C ALA A 178 4.69 17.53 -3.37
N TRP A 179 3.62 16.84 -2.99
CA TRP A 179 2.56 16.47 -3.92
C TRP A 179 1.19 16.64 -3.28
N VAL A 180 0.20 16.95 -4.10
CA VAL A 180 -1.18 17.22 -3.68
C VAL A 180 -2.14 16.55 -4.65
N VAL A 181 -3.13 15.84 -4.10
CA VAL A 181 -4.26 15.25 -4.82
C VAL A 181 -5.53 16.03 -4.48
N ILE A 182 -6.20 16.53 -5.53
CA ILE A 182 -7.38 17.39 -5.40
C ILE A 182 -8.52 16.78 -6.19
N SER A 183 -9.67 16.59 -5.54
CA SER A 183 -10.93 16.21 -6.19
C SER A 183 -11.37 17.30 -7.18
N ASP A 184 -11.49 16.94 -8.45
CA ASP A 184 -12.05 17.82 -9.50
C ASP A 184 -13.55 18.04 -9.34
N LYS A 185 -14.24 17.23 -8.54
CA LYS A 185 -15.68 17.34 -8.32
C LYS A 185 -16.07 18.56 -7.49
N ASP A 186 -15.26 18.90 -6.50
CA ASP A 186 -15.56 19.95 -5.52
C ASP A 186 -14.35 20.77 -5.06
N GLY A 187 -13.15 20.47 -5.57
CA GLY A 187 -11.91 21.15 -5.23
C GLY A 187 -11.40 20.84 -3.83
N SER A 188 -11.91 19.78 -3.19
CA SER A 188 -11.39 19.32 -1.90
C SER A 188 -10.02 18.66 -2.07
N VAL A 189 -9.17 18.80 -1.05
CA VAL A 189 -7.85 18.16 -1.00
C VAL A 189 -8.04 16.79 -0.36
N ASP A 190 -7.83 15.74 -1.14
CA ASP A 190 -7.97 14.35 -0.69
C ASP A 190 -6.70 13.87 0.00
N TYR A 191 -5.56 14.33 -0.50
CA TYR A 191 -4.26 13.93 0.01
C TYR A 191 -3.21 15.00 -0.29
N TYR A 192 -2.24 15.15 0.61
CA TYR A 192 -0.99 15.85 0.31
C TYR A 192 0.14 15.26 1.14
N ASP A 193 1.37 15.37 0.63
CA ASP A 193 2.57 15.03 1.39
C ASP A 193 3.72 15.96 1.02
N ILE A 194 4.68 16.06 1.93
CA ILE A 194 5.89 16.84 1.77
C ILE A 194 7.05 15.94 2.17
N TYR A 195 7.97 15.76 1.25
CA TYR A 195 9.25 15.12 1.50
C TYR A 195 10.34 16.16 1.69
N TYR A 196 11.04 16.07 2.82
CA TYR A 196 12.29 16.76 3.06
C TYR A 196 13.46 15.77 2.95
N PRO A 197 14.62 16.21 2.41
CA PRO A 197 15.81 15.40 2.48
C PRO A 197 16.22 15.23 3.94
N TYR A 198 16.64 14.01 4.27
CA TYR A 198 17.16 13.66 5.58
C TYR A 198 18.23 14.66 6.06
N ALA A 199 17.94 15.39 7.14
CA ALA A 199 18.87 16.37 7.71
C ALA A 199 19.98 15.75 8.58
N GLY A 200 19.95 14.43 8.80
CA GLY A 200 20.77 13.77 9.82
C GLY A 200 20.08 13.79 11.19
N ALA A 201 20.44 12.84 12.05
CA ALA A 201 20.02 12.85 13.44
C ALA A 201 20.59 14.06 14.20
N THR A 202 19.76 14.73 14.98
CA THR A 202 20.11 15.91 15.79
C THR A 202 20.79 15.49 17.10
N HIS A 203 20.33 14.40 17.72
CA HIS A 203 20.99 13.78 18.87
C HIS A 203 21.92 12.65 18.44
N THR A 204 22.91 12.36 19.26
CA THR A 204 23.73 11.15 19.14
C THR A 204 23.11 9.98 19.91
N LYS A 205 23.45 8.75 19.52
CA LYS A 205 23.06 7.53 20.26
C LYS A 205 23.41 7.61 21.76
N ASP A 206 24.57 8.16 22.11
CA ASP A 206 25.00 8.31 23.51
C ASP A 206 24.15 9.32 24.29
N GLU A 207 23.71 10.41 23.66
CA GLU A 207 22.80 11.38 24.27
C GLU A 207 21.42 10.77 24.52
N ILE A 208 20.93 9.98 23.56
CA ILE A 208 19.65 9.26 23.66
C ILE A 208 19.67 8.23 24.78
N VAL A 209 20.73 7.40 24.85
CA VAL A 209 20.89 6.45 25.97
C VAL A 209 20.90 7.19 27.32
N ALA A 210 21.59 8.33 27.41
CA ALA A 210 21.63 9.11 28.65
C ALA A 210 20.25 9.69 29.04
N ILE A 211 19.43 10.11 28.06
CA ILE A 211 18.05 10.55 28.29
C ILE A 211 17.23 9.39 28.84
N VAL A 212 17.29 8.23 28.19
CA VAL A 212 16.49 7.04 28.54
C VAL A 212 16.88 6.47 29.90
N GLU A 213 18.16 6.30 30.18
CA GLU A 213 18.64 5.75 31.47
C GLU A 213 18.39 6.71 32.65
N ALA A 214 18.08 7.98 32.40
CA ALA A 214 17.69 8.92 33.44
C ALA A 214 16.21 8.78 33.85
N LEU A 215 15.39 8.07 33.07
CA LEU A 215 13.96 7.89 33.34
C LEU A 215 13.74 6.93 34.53
N PRO A 216 12.98 7.34 35.56
CA PRO A 216 12.71 6.47 36.72
C PRO A 216 12.09 5.11 36.36
N GLU A 217 11.21 5.08 35.36
CA GLU A 217 10.53 3.89 34.86
C GLU A 217 11.53 2.89 34.26
N VAL A 218 12.45 3.38 33.42
CA VAL A 218 13.53 2.58 32.84
C VAL A 218 14.48 2.06 33.93
N GLN A 219 14.85 2.90 34.89
CA GLN A 219 15.70 2.50 36.01
C GLN A 219 15.07 1.39 36.86
N ALA A 220 13.76 1.47 37.10
CA ALA A 220 13.01 0.43 37.81
C ALA A 220 13.01 -0.87 37.01
N TRP A 221 12.71 -0.81 35.71
CA TRP A 221 12.68 -1.99 34.84
C TRP A 221 14.06 -2.67 34.73
N ILE A 222 15.14 -1.89 34.57
CA ILE A 222 16.53 -2.40 34.53
C ILE A 222 16.90 -3.09 35.86
N ALA A 223 16.48 -2.51 36.99
CA ALA A 223 16.76 -3.09 38.30
C ALA A 223 16.06 -4.45 38.50
N GLU A 224 14.91 -4.65 37.87
CA GLU A 224 14.16 -5.91 37.88
C GLU A 224 14.67 -6.93 36.85
N ASN A 225 15.30 -6.46 35.77
CA ASN A 225 15.77 -7.27 34.66
C ASN A 225 17.27 -7.01 34.39
N PRO A 226 18.19 -7.43 35.28
CA PRO A 226 19.61 -7.05 35.20
C PRO A 226 20.37 -7.65 34.01
N ASP A 227 19.84 -8.70 33.38
CA ASP A 227 20.45 -9.41 32.24
C ASP A 227 19.79 -8.99 30.90
N TYR A 228 19.34 -7.73 30.80
CA TYR A 228 18.72 -7.19 29.60
C TYR A 228 19.70 -6.92 28.46
N GLU A 229 19.18 -6.92 27.23
CA GLU A 229 19.82 -6.41 26.02
C GLU A 229 19.18 -5.08 25.63
N MET A 230 19.98 -4.14 25.10
CA MET A 230 19.48 -2.82 24.68
C MET A 230 19.81 -2.56 23.22
N THR A 231 18.79 -2.20 22.45
CA THR A 231 18.94 -1.71 21.08
C THR A 231 18.55 -0.24 21.02
N VAL A 232 19.25 0.52 20.17
CA VAL A 232 18.97 1.94 19.95
C VAL A 232 18.94 2.14 18.44
N THR A 233 17.76 2.44 17.93
CA THR A 233 17.43 2.54 16.52
C THR A 233 16.97 3.95 16.21
N TYR A 234 17.45 4.49 15.11
CA TYR A 234 17.00 5.78 14.60
C TYR A 234 16.14 5.54 13.37
N MET A 235 14.91 6.05 13.40
CA MET A 235 14.00 6.00 12.26
C MET A 235 13.77 7.41 11.73
N SER A 236 13.92 7.59 10.43
CA SER A 236 13.39 8.77 9.74
C SER A 236 12.50 8.30 8.60
N SER A 237 11.50 9.11 8.25
CA SER A 237 10.55 8.85 7.15
C SER A 237 11.21 8.58 5.79
N THR A 238 12.52 8.81 5.67
CA THR A 238 13.29 8.71 4.44
C THR A 238 14.36 7.62 4.45
N TYR A 239 14.60 6.96 5.59
CA TYR A 239 15.71 6.02 5.71
C TYR A 239 15.43 4.97 6.80
N TRP A 240 15.17 3.72 6.38
CA TRP A 240 15.50 2.54 7.16
C TRP A 240 17.01 2.30 6.98
N ASP A 241 17.83 2.81 7.91
CA ASP A 241 19.26 2.51 7.87
C ASP A 241 19.49 1.05 8.30
N GLU A 242 19.56 0.13 7.35
CA GLU A 242 20.00 -1.26 7.58
C GLU A 242 21.46 -1.36 8.07
N SER A 243 22.18 -0.24 8.24
CA SER A 243 23.58 -0.24 8.69
C SER A 243 23.80 -0.20 10.21
N ILE A 244 22.75 -0.41 11.02
CA ILE A 244 22.95 -0.79 12.43
C ILE A 244 23.64 -2.17 12.44
N ASP A 245 24.90 -2.16 12.89
CA ASP A 245 25.86 -3.27 13.00
C ASP A 245 25.20 -4.66 13.12
N LEU A 246 24.97 -5.30 11.98
CA LEU A 246 24.31 -6.61 11.80
C LEU A 246 25.09 -7.78 12.41
N GLU A 247 26.25 -7.56 13.05
CA GLU A 247 27.01 -8.66 13.67
C GLU A 247 26.31 -9.26 14.91
N ASN A 248 25.27 -8.62 15.47
CA ASN A 248 24.49 -9.16 16.61
C ASN A 248 22.96 -9.21 16.39
N PHE A 249 22.46 -8.90 15.19
CA PHE A 249 21.01 -8.91 14.93
C PHE A 249 20.58 -10.30 14.41
N THR A 250 20.16 -11.17 15.32
CA THR A 250 19.40 -12.38 14.95
C THR A 250 17.94 -11.98 14.77
N GLU A 251 17.48 -12.00 13.52
CA GLU A 251 16.09 -11.92 13.03
C GLU A 251 15.01 -12.15 14.11
N ILE A 252 14.37 -11.06 14.53
CA ILE A 252 12.99 -11.06 15.04
C ILE A 252 12.32 -9.83 14.45
N PHE A 253 11.67 -10.00 13.30
CA PHE A 253 10.62 -9.09 12.85
C PHE A 253 9.34 -9.91 12.76
N ASP A 254 8.39 -9.60 13.63
CA ASP A 254 6.99 -9.97 13.49
C ASP A 254 6.30 -8.86 12.69
N ASP A 255 5.42 -9.24 11.76
CA ASP A 255 4.78 -8.41 10.73
C ASP A 255 3.74 -7.40 11.30
N SER A 256 3.84 -7.01 12.58
CA SER A 256 2.85 -6.17 13.27
C SER A 256 3.28 -4.72 13.47
N PHE A 257 4.42 -4.27 12.93
CA PHE A 257 4.87 -2.87 12.97
C PHE A 257 4.16 -2.01 11.92
N ASP A 258 2.83 -2.04 11.92
CA ASP A 258 1.96 -1.30 10.99
C ASP A 258 1.47 0.03 11.58
N VAL A 259 2.16 0.55 12.60
CA VAL A 259 1.78 1.79 13.29
C VAL A 259 2.86 2.85 13.06
N PHE A 260 2.42 4.02 12.58
CA PHE A 260 3.16 5.29 12.41
C PHE A 260 3.73 5.64 11.01
N PHE A 261 3.07 5.26 9.92
CA PHE A 261 3.28 5.93 8.62
C PHE A 261 2.35 7.15 8.50
N GLY A 262 2.68 8.24 9.19
CA GLY A 262 1.90 9.48 9.10
C GLY A 262 2.56 10.74 9.63
N VAL A 263 3.80 10.65 10.12
CA VAL A 263 4.51 11.81 10.66
C VAL A 263 5.92 11.82 10.11
N ASN A 264 6.30 12.92 9.48
CA ASN A 264 7.67 13.25 9.07
C ASN A 264 8.55 13.48 10.30
N GLU A 265 8.57 12.54 11.23
CA GLU A 265 9.28 12.66 12.48
C GLU A 265 10.55 11.82 12.41
N SER A 266 11.66 12.49 12.72
CA SER A 266 12.91 11.83 13.03
C SER A 266 12.83 11.35 14.47
N LEU A 267 12.83 10.04 14.68
CA LEU A 267 12.55 9.41 15.96
C LEU A 267 13.67 8.48 16.37
N TRP A 268 13.94 8.44 17.67
CA TRP A 268 14.76 7.42 18.29
C TRP A 268 13.88 6.41 19.03
N TYR A 269 14.18 5.13 18.82
CA TYR A 269 13.58 4.01 19.52
C TYR A 269 14.66 3.33 20.34
N VAL A 270 14.43 3.20 21.64
CA VAL A 270 15.31 2.47 22.56
C VAL A 270 14.53 1.31 23.15
N ASP A 271 14.92 0.10 22.77
CA ASP A 271 14.28 -1.12 23.24
C ASP A 271 15.19 -1.83 24.24
N PHE A 272 14.57 -2.31 25.31
CA PHE A 272 15.18 -3.19 26.29
C PHE A 272 14.50 -4.54 26.21
N TRP A 273 15.29 -5.61 26.07
CA TRP A 273 14.81 -6.99 25.94
C TRP A 273 15.39 -7.82 27.08
N ALA A 274 14.54 -8.49 27.85
CA ALA A 274 14.98 -9.46 28.84
C ALA A 274 14.37 -10.82 28.53
N TRP A 275 15.23 -11.72 28.05
CA TRP A 275 14.88 -13.07 27.66
C TRP A 275 14.77 -13.98 28.88
N ASP A 276 13.60 -14.58 29.07
CA ASP A 276 13.45 -15.70 30.00
C ASP A 276 13.81 -16.99 29.26
N ASN A 277 14.88 -17.66 29.68
CA ASN A 277 15.38 -18.89 29.04
C ASN A 277 14.37 -20.04 29.07
N ASP A 278 13.37 -19.97 29.95
CA ASP A 278 12.34 -21.00 30.10
C ASP A 278 11.03 -20.63 29.38
N SER A 279 10.98 -19.50 28.66
CA SER A 279 9.77 -19.00 28.01
C SER A 279 9.97 -18.64 26.53
N TYR A 280 8.88 -18.75 25.75
CA TYR A 280 8.83 -18.27 24.36
C TYR A 280 8.54 -16.77 24.26
N TRP A 281 8.39 -16.06 25.38
CA TRP A 281 8.18 -14.62 25.42
C TRP A 281 9.32 -13.93 26.19
N CYS A 282 9.60 -12.69 25.80
CA CYS A 282 10.57 -11.82 26.48
C CYS A 282 9.84 -10.64 27.14
N LYS A 283 10.42 -10.13 28.22
CA LYS A 283 10.02 -8.83 28.75
C LYS A 283 10.62 -7.77 27.85
N TRP A 284 9.82 -6.78 27.46
CA TRP A 284 10.23 -5.68 26.61
C TRP A 284 9.81 -4.35 27.22
N LEU A 285 10.66 -3.35 27.07
CA LEU A 285 10.38 -1.94 27.35
C LEU A 285 10.89 -1.14 26.16
N GLY A 286 10.00 -0.39 25.50
CA GLY A 286 10.33 0.53 24.42
C GLY A 286 10.22 1.98 24.88
N VAL A 287 11.12 2.83 24.41
CA VAL A 287 11.08 4.28 24.62
C VAL A 287 11.22 5.00 23.28
N THR A 288 10.24 5.83 22.95
CA THR A 288 10.24 6.66 21.73
C THR A 288 10.58 8.10 22.07
N ILE A 289 11.55 8.67 21.36
CA ILE A 289 12.07 10.02 21.59
C ILE A 289 12.08 10.83 20.30
N ASP A 290 11.60 12.07 20.37
CA ASP A 290 11.72 13.05 19.29
C ASP A 290 13.17 13.49 19.12
N ASP A 291 13.75 13.27 17.93
CA ASP A 291 15.15 13.61 17.66
C ASP A 291 15.40 15.13 17.67
N THR A 292 14.41 15.95 17.33
CA THR A 292 14.62 17.41 17.24
C THR A 292 14.74 18.04 18.63
N THR A 293 13.96 17.55 19.59
CA THR A 293 13.76 18.15 20.90
C THR A 293 14.40 17.34 22.03
N GLY A 294 14.59 16.03 21.82
CA GLY A 294 14.96 15.08 22.88
C GLY A 294 13.82 14.77 23.85
N GLU A 295 12.57 15.15 23.51
CA GLU A 295 11.39 14.85 24.32
C GLU A 295 11.01 13.36 24.21
N VAL A 296 10.73 12.75 25.36
CA VAL A 296 10.19 11.37 25.40
C VAL A 296 8.72 11.42 25.03
N LEU A 297 8.37 10.80 23.90
CA LEU A 297 7.02 10.76 23.35
C LEU A 297 6.21 9.61 23.94
N ALA A 298 6.85 8.45 24.12
CA ALA A 298 6.19 7.25 24.62
C ALA A 298 7.16 6.37 25.42
N ILE A 299 6.60 5.66 26.40
CA ILE A 299 7.23 4.55 27.11
C ILE A 299 6.22 3.42 27.11
N GLU A 300 6.59 2.28 26.53
CA GLU A 300 5.73 1.12 26.33
C GLU A 300 6.42 -0.11 26.91
N GLN A 301 5.68 -1.06 27.46
CA GLN A 301 6.25 -2.30 27.97
C GLN A 301 5.27 -3.45 27.79
N THR A 302 5.81 -4.67 27.71
CA THR A 302 4.99 -5.88 27.72
C THR A 302 4.24 -6.01 29.04
N LEU A 303 3.00 -6.47 28.95
CA LEU A 303 2.20 -6.84 30.11
C LEU A 303 2.64 -8.20 30.64
N GLU A 304 2.46 -8.39 31.95
CA GLU A 304 2.61 -9.69 32.59
C GLU A 304 1.24 -10.37 32.69
N PRO A 305 1.13 -11.66 32.37
CA PRO A 305 -0.14 -12.37 32.50
C PRO A 305 -0.57 -12.45 33.97
N THR A 306 -1.84 -12.16 34.24
CA THR A 306 -2.46 -12.32 35.55
C THR A 306 -3.20 -13.64 35.70
N LEU A 307 -3.65 -14.23 34.60
CA LEU A 307 -4.16 -15.60 34.51
C LEU A 307 -3.05 -16.59 34.16
N THR A 308 -3.28 -17.85 34.46
CA THR A 308 -2.44 -18.97 33.99
C THR A 308 -3.00 -19.59 32.72
N ALA A 309 -2.14 -20.25 31.92
CA ALA A 309 -2.58 -20.96 30.73
C ALA A 309 -3.66 -22.02 31.04
N GLU A 310 -3.58 -22.67 32.20
CA GLU A 310 -4.59 -23.64 32.67
C GLU A 310 -5.93 -22.99 33.00
N GLU A 311 -5.94 -21.79 33.60
CA GLU A 311 -7.17 -21.04 33.89
C GLU A 311 -7.85 -20.58 32.60
N VAL A 312 -7.06 -20.07 31.65
CA VAL A 312 -7.53 -19.60 30.34
C VAL A 312 -8.09 -20.76 29.53
N LEU A 313 -7.39 -21.90 29.50
CA LEU A 313 -7.88 -23.10 28.85
C LEU A 313 -9.21 -23.56 29.44
N ALA A 314 -9.34 -23.55 30.77
CA ALA A 314 -10.58 -23.90 31.44
C ALA A 314 -11.75 -22.94 31.12
N ILE A 315 -11.47 -21.65 30.92
CA ILE A 315 -12.46 -20.67 30.45
C ILE A 315 -12.91 -21.01 29.03
N ALA A 316 -11.98 -21.27 28.11
CA ALA A 316 -12.29 -21.63 26.73
C ALA A 316 -13.10 -22.94 26.61
N GLU A 317 -12.70 -23.98 27.35
CA GLU A 317 -13.41 -25.27 27.39
C GLU A 317 -14.79 -25.20 28.06
N ALA A 318 -15.07 -24.15 28.83
CA ALA A 318 -16.38 -23.94 29.44
C ALA A 318 -17.43 -23.40 28.45
N ILE A 319 -17.01 -22.91 27.27
CA ILE A 319 -17.91 -22.37 26.25
C ILE A 319 -18.71 -23.53 25.60
N PRO A 320 -20.07 -23.52 25.64
CA PRO A 320 -20.88 -24.62 25.14
C PRO A 320 -20.66 -24.98 23.66
N GLU A 321 -20.41 -23.98 22.82
CA GLU A 321 -20.12 -24.12 21.40
C GLU A 321 -18.79 -24.84 21.19
N ILE A 322 -17.75 -24.48 21.96
CA ILE A 322 -16.46 -25.16 21.95
C ILE A 322 -16.61 -26.60 22.42
N GLN A 323 -17.36 -26.87 23.49
CA GLN A 323 -17.63 -28.24 23.93
C GLN A 323 -18.30 -29.09 22.85
N THR A 324 -19.24 -28.49 22.12
CA THR A 324 -19.93 -29.16 21.01
C THR A 324 -18.98 -29.46 19.86
N PHE A 325 -18.14 -28.48 19.50
CA PHE A 325 -17.09 -28.65 18.48
C PHE A 325 -16.10 -29.75 18.87
N LEU A 326 -15.51 -29.68 20.07
CA LEU A 326 -14.54 -30.67 20.55
C LEU A 326 -15.14 -32.08 20.64
N ALA A 327 -16.42 -32.21 21.01
CA ALA A 327 -17.11 -33.50 21.04
C ALA A 327 -17.35 -34.10 19.64
N SER A 328 -17.29 -33.28 18.58
CA SER A 328 -17.40 -33.74 17.19
C SER A 328 -16.07 -34.28 16.63
N LEU A 329 -14.94 -33.91 17.24
CA LEU A 329 -13.62 -34.30 16.80
C LEU A 329 -13.24 -35.68 17.36
N THR A 330 -12.54 -36.48 16.56
CA THR A 330 -11.98 -37.77 17.02
C THR A 330 -10.72 -37.56 17.86
N SER A 331 -9.96 -36.51 17.55
CA SER A 331 -8.74 -36.08 18.22
C SER A 331 -8.52 -34.60 17.92
N TYR A 332 -7.93 -33.86 18.86
CA TYR A 332 -7.54 -32.47 18.66
C TYR A 332 -6.25 -32.16 19.39
N GLU A 333 -5.63 -31.06 19.00
CA GLU A 333 -4.51 -30.40 19.68
C GLU A 333 -4.96 -29.03 20.17
N THR A 334 -4.18 -28.48 21.11
CA THR A 334 -4.48 -27.19 21.73
C THR A 334 -3.21 -26.36 21.82
N SER A 335 -3.32 -25.10 21.43
CA SER A 335 -2.32 -24.06 21.71
C SER A 335 -2.93 -23.03 22.64
N VAL A 336 -2.16 -22.60 23.63
CA VAL A 336 -2.50 -21.49 24.53
C VAL A 336 -1.31 -20.55 24.53
N TRP A 337 -1.52 -19.29 24.18
CA TRP A 337 -0.47 -18.26 24.24
C TRP A 337 -1.05 -16.94 24.73
N PHE A 338 -0.18 -16.15 25.35
CA PHE A 338 -0.49 -14.80 25.82
C PHE A 338 0.16 -13.80 24.88
N ASP A 339 -0.60 -12.79 24.46
CA ASP A 339 -0.06 -11.63 23.78
C ASP A 339 0.16 -10.51 24.80
N PRO A 340 1.44 -10.22 25.12
CA PRO A 340 1.77 -9.23 26.11
C PRO A 340 1.56 -7.78 25.65
N PHE A 341 1.32 -7.53 24.36
CA PHE A 341 1.05 -6.18 23.84
C PHE A 341 -0.42 -5.79 23.99
N THR A 342 -1.34 -6.73 23.71
CA THR A 342 -2.77 -6.50 23.86
C THR A 342 -3.30 -6.85 25.24
N GLY A 343 -2.58 -7.66 26.02
CA GLY A 343 -3.04 -8.17 27.31
C GLY A 343 -4.16 -9.21 27.15
N ASN A 344 -4.17 -9.90 26.01
CA ASN A 344 -5.13 -10.95 25.70
C ASN A 344 -4.45 -12.31 25.65
N TRP A 345 -5.21 -13.32 26.06
CA TRP A 345 -4.89 -14.72 25.85
C TRP A 345 -5.61 -15.26 24.64
N TYR A 346 -4.97 -16.22 24.01
CA TYR A 346 -5.49 -16.90 22.84
C TYR A 346 -5.43 -18.41 23.06
N VAL A 347 -6.56 -19.07 22.80
CA VAL A 347 -6.69 -20.53 22.82
C VAL A 347 -7.16 -20.99 21.46
N ASN A 348 -6.38 -21.87 20.84
CA ASN A 348 -6.75 -22.49 19.58
C ASN A 348 -6.87 -24.00 19.77
N PHE A 349 -7.98 -24.58 19.33
CA PHE A 349 -8.22 -26.01 19.24
C PHE A 349 -8.34 -26.40 17.77
N TRP A 350 -7.63 -27.43 17.31
CA TRP A 350 -7.76 -27.89 15.92
C TRP A 350 -7.78 -29.42 15.81
N ASP A 351 -8.47 -29.94 14.80
CA ASP A 351 -8.47 -31.37 14.49
C ASP A 351 -7.09 -31.79 13.96
N ASN A 352 -6.49 -32.80 14.58
CA ASN A 352 -5.20 -33.35 14.17
C ASN A 352 -5.21 -33.89 12.73
N ASN A 353 -6.38 -34.18 12.17
CA ASN A 353 -6.55 -34.72 10.82
C ASN A 353 -6.93 -33.65 9.79
N ASN A 354 -7.41 -32.48 10.22
CA ASN A 354 -7.74 -31.35 9.35
C ASN A 354 -7.62 -30.04 10.13
N TRP A 355 -6.50 -29.34 10.02
CA TRP A 355 -6.25 -28.08 10.72
C TRP A 355 -7.23 -26.96 10.34
N MET A 356 -7.92 -27.07 9.20
CA MET A 356 -9.01 -26.15 8.81
C MET A 356 -10.25 -26.29 9.69
N ASN A 357 -10.43 -27.44 10.37
CA ASN A 357 -11.41 -27.61 11.43
C ASN A 357 -10.80 -27.13 12.74
N SER A 358 -11.07 -25.88 13.10
CA SER A 358 -10.49 -25.25 14.29
C SER A 358 -11.50 -24.39 15.04
N ALA A 359 -11.20 -24.14 16.31
CA ALA A 359 -11.93 -23.18 17.12
C ALA A 359 -10.92 -22.29 17.85
N PHE A 360 -11.12 -20.99 17.72
CA PHE A 360 -10.26 -19.96 18.29
C PHE A 360 -11.03 -19.17 19.33
N VAL A 361 -10.39 -18.86 20.46
CA VAL A 361 -10.96 -18.09 21.56
C VAL A 361 -9.95 -17.05 22.01
N GLU A 362 -10.37 -15.80 22.08
CA GLU A 362 -9.64 -14.68 22.69
C GLU A 362 -10.25 -14.35 24.05
N ILE A 363 -9.41 -14.22 25.08
CA ILE A 363 -9.80 -13.98 26.46
C ILE A 363 -8.99 -12.80 27.00
N ASN A 364 -9.65 -11.79 27.53
CA ASN A 364 -8.96 -10.68 28.19
C ASN A 364 -8.32 -11.14 29.51
N ASP A 365 -7.01 -10.93 29.66
CA ASP A 365 -6.28 -11.41 30.84
C ASP A 365 -6.77 -10.76 32.14
N ALA A 366 -7.00 -9.45 32.13
CA ALA A 366 -7.36 -8.70 33.34
C ALA A 366 -8.75 -9.05 33.89
N THR A 367 -9.69 -9.46 33.04
CA THR A 367 -11.08 -9.75 33.44
C THR A 367 -11.46 -11.23 33.36
N GLY A 368 -10.74 -12.03 32.58
CA GLY A 368 -11.13 -13.40 32.21
C GLY A 368 -12.35 -13.47 31.30
N GLU A 369 -12.75 -12.36 30.67
CA GLU A 369 -13.89 -12.31 29.75
C GLU A 369 -13.48 -12.77 28.34
N VAL A 370 -14.32 -13.59 27.70
CA VAL A 370 -14.15 -13.97 26.29
C VAL A 370 -14.53 -12.78 25.42
N THR A 371 -13.55 -12.17 24.75
CA THR A 371 -13.75 -10.99 23.89
C THR A 371 -14.13 -11.39 22.47
N TYR A 372 -13.67 -12.56 22.02
CA TYR A 372 -13.93 -13.08 20.69
C TYR A 372 -13.84 -14.61 20.68
N PHE A 373 -14.63 -15.26 19.84
CA PHE A 373 -14.40 -16.65 19.46
C PHE A 373 -14.96 -16.94 18.08
N GLU A 374 -14.34 -17.91 17.40
CA GLU A 374 -14.72 -18.37 16.07
C GLU A 374 -14.60 -19.90 15.99
N ILE A 375 -15.47 -20.53 15.20
CA ILE A 375 -15.37 -21.94 14.83
C ILE A 375 -15.33 -22.03 13.32
N LEU A 376 -14.24 -22.59 12.79
CA LEU A 376 -14.02 -22.87 11.40
C LEU A 376 -14.27 -24.36 11.15
N THR A 377 -15.14 -24.67 10.20
CA THR A 377 -15.39 -26.04 9.76
C THR A 377 -15.31 -26.11 8.25
N ASP A 378 -14.49 -27.03 7.74
CA ASP A 378 -14.45 -27.40 6.33
C ASP A 378 -15.78 -28.08 5.95
N SER A 379 -16.47 -27.51 4.96
CA SER A 379 -17.86 -27.84 4.61
C SER A 379 -18.02 -29.01 3.65
#